data_AF-A0A8J7HAN5-F1
#
_entry.id   AF-A0A8J7HAN5-F1
#
_cell.length_a   1.000
_cell.length_b   1.000
_cell.length_c   1.000
_cell.angle_alpha   90.00
_cell.angle_beta   90.00
_cell.angle_gamma   90.00
#
_symmetry.space_group_name_H-M   'P 1'
#
loop_
_entity.id
_entity.type
_entity.pdbx_description
1 polymer ?
#
loop_
_entity_poly.entity_id
_entity_poly.type
_entity_poly.pdbx_seq_one_letter_code
_entity_poly.pdbx_strand_id
1 'polypeptide(L)' 'MNPLNKPKSLQDILKQRQQSGFVGREEQVNVFRQNLKLPLEDSRRHFLFNVWGQGRVGKTTLLRQFRQIAESYKVSP' A
#
# COMPACT_ATOMS: atom_id res chain seq x y z
N MET A 1 23.28 -22.28 9.71
CA MET A 1 23.18 -21.07 8.85
C MET A 1 21.88 -20.35 9.18
N ASN A 2 21.94 -19.14 9.76
CA ASN A 2 20.74 -18.36 10.05
C ASN A 2 20.21 -17.72 8.75
N PRO A 3 18.98 -18.01 8.31
CA PRO A 3 18.41 -17.48 7.06
C PRO A 3 18.16 -15.95 7.08
N LEU A 4 18.40 -15.29 8.20
CA LEU A 4 18.17 -13.84 8.43
C LEU A 4 19.32 -12.94 7.96
N ASN A 5 20.46 -13.49 7.54
CA ASN A 5 21.66 -12.70 7.20
C ASN A 5 22.02 -12.77 5.69
N LYS A 6 21.02 -12.79 4.80
CA LYS A 6 21.28 -12.56 3.37
C LYS A 6 21.42 -11.05 3.14
N PRO A 7 22.55 -10.57 2.58
CA PRO A 7 22.65 -9.17 2.17
C PRO A 7 21.53 -8.87 1.17
N LYS A 8 20.77 -7.79 1.40
CA LYS A 8 19.69 -7.37 0.50
C LYS A 8 20.27 -7.19 -0.90
N SER A 9 19.62 -7.79 -1.90
CA SER A 9 20.06 -7.62 -3.27
C SER A 9 19.88 -6.16 -3.70
N LEU A 10 20.62 -5.72 -4.72
CA LEU A 10 20.42 -4.41 -5.32
C LEU A 10 18.95 -4.20 -5.74
N GLN A 11 18.29 -5.27 -6.21
CA GLN A 11 16.87 -5.22 -6.55
C GLN A 11 15.98 -4.97 -5.33
N ASP A 12 16.30 -5.59 -4.18
CA ASP A 12 15.54 -5.38 -2.93
C ASP A 12 15.74 -3.96 -2.40
N ILE A 13 16.97 -3.44 -2.49
CA ILE A 13 17.30 -2.06 -2.09
C ILE A 13 16.56 -1.07 -2.99
N LEU A 14 16.55 -1.28 -4.31
CA LEU A 14 15.84 -0.42 -5.25
C LEU A 14 14.33 -0.50 -5.08
N LYS A 15 13.74 -1.69 -4.84
CA LYS A 15 12.33 -1.84 -4.52
C LYS A 15 11.94 -1.08 -3.25
N GLN A 16 12.77 -1.18 -2.20
CA GLN A 16 12.55 -0.47 -0.94
C GLN A 16 12.61 1.06 -1.14
N ARG A 17 13.61 1.55 -1.87
CA ARG A 17 13.75 3.00 -2.16
C ARG A 17 12.66 3.55 -3.09
N GLN A 18 12.15 2.72 -3.99
CA GLN A 18 11.03 3.10 -4.86
C GLN A 18 9.73 3.29 -4.07
N GLN A 19 9.56 2.63 -2.92
CA GLN A 19 8.44 2.86 -2.00
C GLN A 19 8.55 4.21 -1.30
N SER A 20 9.76 4.69 -0.97
CA SER A 20 9.98 6.02 -0.38
C SER A 20 9.94 7.17 -1.39
N GLY A 21 10.06 6.88 -2.68
CA GLY A 21 9.92 7.85 -3.77
C GLY A 21 8.48 8.02 -4.29
N PHE A 22 7.49 7.51 -3.57
CA PHE A 22 6.09 7.66 -3.95
C PHE A 22 5.60 9.08 -3.65
N VAL A 23 5.69 9.95 -4.66
CA VAL A 23 5.26 11.34 -4.57
C VAL A 23 3.88 11.49 -5.21
N GLY A 24 3.00 12.26 -4.55
CA GLY A 24 1.61 12.42 -4.94
C GLY A 24 0.73 11.24 -4.53
N ARG A 25 -0.56 11.30 -4.89
CA ARG A 25 -1.60 10.32 -4.54
C ARG A 25 -1.98 10.23 -3.05
N GLU A 26 -1.64 11.24 -2.27
CA GLU A 26 -2.01 11.31 -0.85
C GLU A 26 -3.52 11.25 -0.66
N GLU A 27 -4.29 11.86 -1.55
CA GLU A 27 -5.75 11.81 -1.51
C GLU A 27 -6.27 10.37 -1.64
N GLN A 28 -5.79 9.60 -2.62
CA GLN A 28 -6.20 8.21 -2.79
C GLN A 28 -5.78 7.34 -1.59
N VAL A 29 -4.60 7.59 -1.03
CA VAL A 29 -4.13 6.91 0.19
C VAL A 29 -5.01 7.27 1.39
N ASN A 30 -5.38 8.54 1.55
CA ASN A 30 -6.23 8.99 2.63
C ASN A 30 -7.64 8.43 2.50
N VAL A 31 -8.25 8.42 1.30
CA VAL A 31 -9.55 7.79 1.06
C VAL A 31 -9.52 6.32 1.48
N PHE A 32 -8.49 5.58 1.08
CA PHE A 32 -8.35 4.18 1.47
C PHE A 32 -8.20 4.00 3.00
N ARG A 33 -7.38 4.83 3.66
CA ARG A 33 -7.23 4.81 5.13
C ARG A 33 -8.52 5.13 5.85
N GLN A 34 -9.26 6.15 5.43
CA GLN A 34 -10.52 6.52 6.06
C GLN A 34 -11.57 5.41 5.88
N ASN A 35 -11.60 4.77 4.70
CA ASN A 35 -12.47 3.63 4.46
C ASN A 35 -12.19 2.45 5.41
N LEU A 36 -10.92 2.16 5.71
CA LEU A 36 -10.57 1.08 6.65
C LEU A 36 -10.99 1.38 8.10
N LYS A 37 -11.18 2.65 8.47
CA LYS A 37 -11.66 3.05 9.79
C LYS A 37 -13.16 2.86 10.00
N LEU A 38 -13.93 2.74 8.92
CA LEU A 38 -15.37 2.50 9.01
C LEU A 38 -15.63 1.07 9.51
N PRO A 39 -16.66 0.82 10.34
CA PRO A 39 -17.10 -0.53 10.69
C PRO A 39 -17.48 -1.38 9.46
N LEU A 40 -17.52 -2.70 9.60
CA LEU A 40 -17.85 -3.60 8.47
C LEU A 40 -19.30 -3.44 8.02
N GLU A 41 -20.18 -3.10 8.95
CA GLU A 41 -21.62 -2.92 8.76
C GLU A 41 -21.98 -1.51 8.27
N ASP A 42 -21.01 -0.58 8.24
CA ASP A 42 -21.24 0.77 7.76
C ASP A 42 -21.39 0.76 6.23
N SER A 43 -22.53 1.23 5.73
CA SER A 43 -22.85 1.26 4.30
C SER A 43 -21.92 2.15 3.47
N ARG A 44 -21.19 3.07 4.12
CA ARG A 44 -20.17 3.91 3.47
C ARG A 44 -18.85 3.15 3.26
N ARG A 45 -18.68 1.98 3.86
CA ARG A 45 -17.47 1.17 3.70
C ARG A 45 -17.47 0.51 2.33
N HIS A 46 -16.53 0.92 1.51
CA HIS A 46 -16.27 0.34 0.21
C HIS A 46 -15.34 -0.88 0.34
N PHE A 47 -15.74 -1.98 -0.29
CA PHE A 47 -14.95 -3.22 -0.36
C PHE A 47 -14.17 -3.37 -1.68
N LEU A 48 -14.60 -2.67 -2.73
CA LEU A 48 -13.99 -2.71 -4.05
C LEU A 48 -13.39 -1.34 -4.40
N PHE A 49 -12.11 -1.34 -4.78
CA PHE A 49 -11.39 -0.15 -5.23
C PHE A 49 -10.86 -0.37 -6.64
N ASN A 50 -11.33 0.44 -7.59
CA ASN A 50 -10.84 0.42 -8.97
C ASN A 50 -9.73 1.46 -9.15
N VAL A 51 -8.53 1.02 -9.52
CA VAL A 51 -7.38 1.90 -9.78
C VAL A 51 -7.08 1.94 -11.27
N TRP A 52 -7.37 3.07 -11.90
CA TRP A 52 -7.20 3.29 -13.34
C TRP A 52 -6.41 4.57 -13.62
N GLY A 53 -6.00 4.77 -14.88
CA GLY A 53 -5.22 5.93 -15.32
C GLY A 53 -4.14 5.55 -16.33
N GLN A 54 -3.38 6.54 -16.77
CA GLN A 54 -2.36 6.40 -17.83
C GLN A 54 -1.25 5.38 -17.48
N GLY A 55 -0.57 4.85 -18.49
CA GLY A 55 0.54 3.91 -18.33
C GLY A 55 1.68 4.51 -17.48
N ARG A 56 2.39 3.68 -16.71
CA ARG A 56 3.60 4.04 -15.93
C ARG A 56 3.44 5.14 -14.84
N VAL A 57 2.24 5.66 -14.58
CA VAL A 57 1.98 6.69 -13.54
C VAL A 57 2.01 6.19 -12.08
N GLY A 58 2.54 4.98 -11.83
CA GLY A 58 2.70 4.45 -10.47
C GLY A 58 1.48 3.76 -9.85
N LYS A 59 0.48 3.32 -10.65
CA LYS A 59 -0.70 2.57 -10.15
C LYS A 59 -0.32 1.31 -9.35
N THR A 60 0.63 0.51 -9.86
CA THR A 60 1.13 -0.68 -9.16
C THR A 60 1.81 -0.31 -7.83
N THR A 61 2.49 0.83 -7.78
CA THR A 61 3.09 1.35 -6.54
C THR A 61 2.01 1.75 -5.54
N LEU A 62 0.94 2.43 -5.98
CA LEU A 62 -0.22 2.77 -5.15
C LEU A 62 -0.90 1.51 -4.57
N LEU A 63 -1.08 0.47 -5.38
CA LEU A 63 -1.66 -0.80 -4.90
C LEU A 63 -0.77 -1.49 -3.86
N ARG A 64 0.56 -1.40 -3.98
CA ARG A 64 1.49 -1.89 -2.95
C ARG A 64 1.37 -1.10 -1.65
N GLN A 65 1.17 0.21 -1.71
CA GLN A 65 0.91 1.06 -0.54
C GLN A 65 -0.41 0.68 0.14
N PHE A 66 -1.50 0.50 -0.62
CA PHE A 66 -2.78 0.02 -0.07
C PHE A 66 -2.64 -1.31 0.65
N ARG A 67 -1.89 -2.25 0.07
CA ARG A 67 -1.60 -3.53 0.72
C ARG A 67 -0.87 -3.34 2.06
N GLN A 68 0.19 -2.55 2.10
CA GLN A 68 0.94 -2.29 3.34
C GLN A 68 0.06 -1.65 4.42
N ILE A 69 -0.78 -0.68 4.05
CA ILE A 69 -1.73 -0.04 4.96
C ILE A 69 -2.76 -1.04 5.49
N ALA A 70 -3.31 -1.89 4.62
CA ALA A 70 -4.27 -2.90 5.04
C ALA A 70 -3.61 -3.96 5.96
N GLU A 71 -2.38 -4.36 5.66
CA GLU A 71 -1.59 -5.26 6.51
C GLU A 71 -1.33 -4.63 7.88
N SER A 72 -1.02 -3.33 7.96
CA SER A 72 -0.84 -2.65 9.26
C SER A 72 -2.14 -2.48 10.04
N TYR A 73 -3.28 -2.35 9.35
CA TYR A 73 -4.59 -2.22 10.00
C TYR A 73 -5.08 -3.54 10.62
N LYS A 74 -4.67 -4.68 10.05
CA LYS A 74 -4.96 -6.02 10.59
C LYS A 74 -4.29 -6.32 11.94
N VAL A 75 -3.38 -5.45 12.41
CA VAL A 75 -2.58 -5.67 13.63
C VAL A 75 -3.18 -5.00 14.88
N SER A 76 -4.42 -4.48 14.81
CA SER A 76 -5.13 -4.01 16.01
C SER A 76 -6.14 -5.07 16.46
N PRO A 77 -5.97 -5.69 17.65
CA PRO A 77 -6.97 -6.57 18.26
C PRO A 77 -8.26 -5.81 18.63
#